data_AF-Q1JVW5-F1
#
_entry.id   AF-Q1JVW5-F1
#
_cell.length_a   1.000
_cell.length_b   1.000
_cell.length_c   1.000
_cell.angle_alpha   90.00
_cell.angle_beta   90.00
_cell.angle_gamma   90.00
#
_symmetry.space_group_name_H-M   'P 1'
#
loop_
_entity.id
_entity.type
_entity.pdbx_description
1 polymer ?
#
loop_
_entity_poly.entity_id
_entity_poly.type
_entity_poly.pdbx_seq_one_letter_code
_entity_poly.pdbx_strand_id
1 'polypeptide(L)'
;MKKLIIALLLVAVSASFSLASDVITYAEGCKKGSVTFDHKSHGEFVENGCKNAACHGDATPAKIAVDKKTAHGKMCKICHKNAGGPTRCGECHVK
;
A
#
# COMPACT_ATOMS: atom_id res chain seq x y z
N MET A 1 47.28 -4.11 -14.53
CA MET A 1 46.33 -4.70 -13.55
C MET A 1 46.14 -3.84 -12.28
N LYS A 2 46.25 -2.50 -12.35
CA LYS A 2 46.04 -1.59 -11.20
C LYS A 2 44.76 -0.73 -11.34
N LYS A 3 44.18 -0.69 -12.54
CA LYS A 3 43.02 0.15 -12.89
C LYS A 3 41.67 -0.58 -12.81
N LEU A 4 41.69 -1.90 -12.57
CA LEU A 4 40.48 -2.73 -12.47
C LEU A 4 39.95 -2.87 -11.03
N ILE A 5 40.74 -2.46 -10.03
CA ILE A 5 40.34 -2.59 -8.61
C ILE A 5 39.54 -1.37 -8.14
N ILE A 6 39.68 -0.21 -8.81
CA ILE A 6 38.99 1.03 -8.43
C ILE A 6 37.54 1.06 -8.97
N ALA A 7 37.21 0.26 -9.98
CA ALA A 7 35.87 0.18 -10.56
C ALA A 7 34.88 -0.68 -9.74
N LEU A 8 35.34 -1.34 -8.68
CA LEU A 8 34.49 -2.20 -7.84
C LEU A 8 33.84 -1.45 -6.66
N LEU A 9 34.08 -0.13 -6.53
CA LEU A 9 33.63 0.67 -5.37
C LEU A 9 32.34 1.47 -5.60
N LEU A 10 31.64 1.32 -6.73
CA LEU A 10 30.56 2.24 -7.14
C LEU A 10 29.20 1.60 -7.41
N VAL A 11 28.99 0.33 -7.06
CA VAL A 11 27.67 -0.32 -7.16
C VAL A 11 27.27 -0.92 -5.82
N ALA A 12 27.44 -0.16 -4.74
CA ALA A 12 26.62 -0.36 -3.56
C ALA A 12 25.25 0.26 -3.86
N VAL A 13 24.41 -0.47 -4.61
CA VAL A 13 22.99 -0.17 -4.71
C VAL A 13 22.46 -0.13 -3.29
N SER A 14 22.19 1.07 -2.80
CA SER A 14 21.46 1.31 -1.58
C SER A 14 20.04 0.79 -1.81
N ALA A 15 19.86 -0.52 -1.62
CA ALA A 15 18.55 -1.11 -1.46
C ALA A 15 17.97 -0.52 -0.16
N SER A 16 17.29 0.62 -0.28
CA SER A 16 16.45 1.14 0.79
C SER A 16 15.29 0.16 0.93
N PHE A 17 15.45 -0.81 1.85
CA PHE A 17 14.36 -1.66 2.29
C PHE A 17 13.32 -0.75 2.95
N SER A 18 12.32 -0.31 2.18
CA SER A 18 11.16 0.37 2.71
C SER A 18 10.34 -0.66 3.47
N LEU A 19 10.55 -0.75 4.78
CA LEU A 19 9.69 -1.53 5.66
C LEU A 19 8.26 -0.97 5.51
N ALA A 20 7.34 -1.78 5.01
CA ALA A 20 5.93 -1.41 4.97
C ALA A 20 5.40 -1.35 6.40
N SER A 21 4.74 -0.26 6.78
CA SER A 21 4.07 -0.16 8.06
C SER A 21 2.85 -1.09 8.06
N ASP A 22 2.69 -1.88 9.13
CA ASP A 22 1.55 -2.79 9.28
C ASP A 22 0.22 -2.04 9.33
N VAL A 23 0.22 -0.81 9.85
CA VAL A 23 -0.95 0.08 9.88
C VAL A 23 -0.58 1.42 9.25
N ILE A 24 -1.45 1.90 8.36
CA ILE A 24 -1.28 3.14 7.61
C ILE A 24 -2.50 4.02 7.88
N THR A 25 -2.28 5.29 8.22
CA THR A 25 -3.34 6.28 8.34
C THR A 25 -3.42 7.09 7.05
N TYR A 26 -4.60 7.13 6.45
CA TYR A 26 -4.93 7.98 5.31
C TYR A 26 -5.86 9.10 5.71
N ALA A 27 -5.90 10.14 4.86
CA ALA A 27 -6.83 11.26 5.00
C ALA A 27 -6.75 11.95 6.37
N GLU A 28 -5.56 12.02 6.97
CA GLU A 28 -5.31 12.82 8.17
C GLU A 28 -5.76 14.27 7.92
N GLY A 29 -6.53 14.84 8.85
CA GLY A 29 -7.11 16.17 8.70
C GLY A 29 -8.36 16.25 7.81
N CYS A 30 -8.86 15.14 7.26
CA CYS A 30 -10.15 15.12 6.57
C CYS A 30 -11.29 15.41 7.56
N LYS A 31 -12.19 16.33 7.21
CA LYS A 31 -13.36 16.70 8.05
C LYS A 31 -14.29 15.52 8.39
N LYS A 32 -14.21 14.42 7.63
CA LYS A 32 -15.01 13.22 7.84
C LYS A 32 -14.36 12.24 8.82
N GLY A 33 -13.10 12.43 9.20
CA GLY A 33 -12.30 11.49 9.98
C GLY A 33 -11.16 10.90 9.16
N SER A 34 -10.13 10.42 9.86
CA SER A 34 -9.03 9.65 9.26
C SER A 34 -9.51 8.26 8.87
N VAL A 35 -8.78 7.62 7.95
CA VAL A 35 -9.02 6.24 7.55
C VAL A 35 -7.83 5.40 7.98
N THR A 36 -8.04 4.46 8.87
CA THR A 36 -7.02 3.50 9.27
C THR A 36 -7.05 2.30 8.33
N PHE A 37 -5.90 1.96 7.77
CA PHE A 37 -5.70 0.81 6.91
C PHE A 37 -4.72 -0.15 7.56
N ASP A 38 -5.21 -1.28 8.02
CA ASP A 38 -4.39 -2.38 8.52
C ASP A 38 -3.89 -3.21 7.32
N HIS A 39 -2.70 -2.86 6.84
CA HIS A 39 -2.07 -3.47 5.68
C HIS A 39 -1.79 -4.96 5.91
N LYS A 40 -1.36 -5.32 7.12
CA LYS A 40 -1.08 -6.72 7.46
C LYS A 40 -2.34 -7.57 7.39
N SER A 41 -3.42 -7.14 8.04
CA SER A 41 -4.70 -7.86 8.00
C SER A 41 -5.22 -8.00 6.57
N HIS A 42 -5.12 -6.94 5.75
CA HIS A 42 -5.53 -7.06 4.33
C HIS A 42 -4.69 -8.09 3.56
N GLY A 43 -3.39 -8.20 3.81
CA GLY A 43 -2.54 -9.23 3.21
C GLY A 43 -2.96 -10.66 3.55
N GLU A 44 -3.60 -10.86 4.71
CA GLU A 44 -4.09 -12.16 5.18
C GLU A 44 -5.50 -12.49 4.66
N PHE A 45 -6.40 -11.49 4.55
CA PHE A 45 -7.80 -11.69 4.19
C PHE A 45 -8.13 -11.51 2.71
N VAL A 46 -7.39 -10.67 1.99
CA VAL A 46 -7.71 -10.36 0.59
C VAL A 46 -7.31 -11.53 -0.31
N GLU A 47 -8.18 -11.84 -1.27
CA GLU A 47 -7.90 -12.87 -2.27
C GLU A 47 -6.56 -12.59 -2.98
N ASN A 48 -5.71 -13.61 -3.08
CA ASN A 48 -4.35 -13.53 -3.63
C ASN A 48 -3.37 -12.64 -2.82
N GLY A 49 -3.76 -12.19 -1.62
CA GLY A 49 -2.91 -11.43 -0.69
C GLY A 49 -2.21 -10.25 -1.36
N CYS A 50 -0.88 -10.17 -1.23
CA CYS A 50 -0.07 -9.14 -1.87
C CYS A 50 -0.24 -9.10 -3.40
N LYS A 51 -0.55 -10.23 -4.05
CA LYS A 51 -0.73 -10.32 -5.50
C LYS A 51 -2.09 -9.86 -5.99
N ASN A 52 -2.94 -9.34 -5.10
CA ASN A 52 -4.22 -8.79 -5.52
C ASN A 52 -4.02 -7.62 -6.51
N ALA A 53 -4.66 -7.69 -7.67
CA ALA A 53 -4.53 -6.69 -8.73
C ALA A 53 -5.06 -5.29 -8.37
N ALA A 54 -5.90 -5.17 -7.34
CA ALA A 54 -6.33 -3.87 -6.80
C ALA A 54 -5.23 -3.19 -5.97
N CYS A 55 -4.23 -3.95 -5.52
CA CYS A 55 -3.11 -3.51 -4.70
C CYS A 55 -1.79 -3.56 -5.51
N HIS A 56 -1.00 -4.63 -5.39
CA HIS A 56 0.31 -4.73 -6.05
C HIS A 56 0.31 -5.56 -7.34
N GLY A 57 -0.71 -6.42 -7.55
CA GLY A 57 -0.73 -7.36 -8.66
C GLY A 57 0.51 -8.26 -8.68
N ASP A 58 0.93 -8.69 -9.87
CA ASP A 58 2.12 -9.55 -10.02
C ASP A 58 3.46 -8.80 -9.91
N ALA A 59 3.43 -7.48 -9.75
CA ALA A 59 4.65 -6.67 -9.60
C ALA A 59 5.24 -6.83 -8.20
N THR A 60 6.55 -6.59 -8.08
CA THR A 60 7.20 -6.46 -6.77
C THR A 60 6.48 -5.36 -5.96
N PRO A 61 6.01 -5.65 -4.73
CA PRO A 61 5.29 -4.65 -3.94
C PRO A 61 6.10 -3.37 -3.76
N ALA A 62 5.47 -2.26 -4.11
CA ALA A 62 6.00 -0.91 -3.95
C ALA A 62 4.92 -0.01 -3.34
N LYS A 63 5.33 1.14 -2.79
CA LYS A 63 4.39 2.10 -2.22
C LYS A 63 3.40 2.56 -3.30
N ILE A 64 2.11 2.39 -3.03
CA ILE A 64 1.04 2.83 -3.94
C ILE A 64 0.59 4.22 -3.53
N ALA A 65 0.49 5.12 -4.50
CA ALA A 65 -0.12 6.42 -4.29
C ALA A 65 -1.64 6.24 -4.14
N VAL A 66 -2.16 6.50 -2.94
CA VAL A 66 -3.59 6.44 -2.65
C VAL A 66 -4.14 7.85 -2.64
N ASP A 67 -5.14 8.10 -3.47
CA ASP A 67 -5.88 9.35 -3.52
C ASP A 67 -7.38 9.11 -3.34
N LYS A 68 -8.14 10.21 -3.30
CA LYS A 68 -9.60 10.15 -3.13
C LYS A 68 -10.27 9.30 -4.21
N LYS A 69 -9.82 9.36 -5.46
CA LYS A 69 -10.45 8.67 -6.59
C LYS A 69 -10.12 7.18 -6.53
N THR A 70 -8.88 6.80 -6.24
CA THR A 70 -8.48 5.39 -6.15
C THR A 70 -9.11 4.72 -4.93
N ALA A 71 -9.11 5.37 -3.77
CA ALA A 71 -9.70 4.85 -2.54
C ALA A 71 -11.23 4.64 -2.64
N HIS A 72 -11.96 5.60 -3.19
CA HIS A 72 -13.41 5.45 -3.42
C HIS A 72 -13.74 4.56 -4.64
N GLY A 73 -12.74 4.13 -5.38
CA GLY A 73 -12.85 3.28 -6.56
C GLY A 73 -12.47 1.83 -6.28
N LYS A 74 -11.69 1.26 -7.21
CA LYS A 74 -11.34 -0.16 -7.23
C LYS A 74 -10.46 -0.61 -6.06
N MET A 75 -9.65 0.30 -5.52
CA MET A 75 -8.64 -0.04 -4.53
C MET A 75 -9.23 -0.41 -3.16
N CYS A 76 -10.26 0.30 -2.71
CA CYS A 76 -10.88 -0.01 -1.42
C CYS A 76 -12.38 -0.28 -1.58
N LYS A 77 -13.16 0.74 -1.95
CA LYS A 77 -14.63 0.68 -1.85
C LYS A 77 -15.28 -0.39 -2.73
N ILE A 78 -14.83 -0.57 -3.98
CA ILE A 78 -15.43 -1.58 -4.86
C ILE A 78 -15.06 -2.99 -4.41
N CYS A 79 -13.82 -3.22 -3.96
CA CYS A 79 -13.43 -4.50 -3.37
C CYS A 79 -14.31 -4.83 -2.16
N HIS A 80 -14.46 -3.88 -1.24
CA HIS A 80 -15.32 -4.02 -0.06
C HIS A 80 -16.78 -4.31 -0.39
N LYS A 81 -17.33 -3.70 -1.45
CA LYS A 81 -18.70 -3.98 -1.89
C LYS A 81 -18.91 -5.46 -2.26
N ASN A 82 -17.87 -6.12 -2.78
CA ASN A 82 -17.94 -7.51 -3.20
C ASN A 82 -17.53 -8.48 -2.09
N ALA A 83 -16.58 -8.07 -1.22
CA ALA A 83 -16.00 -8.90 -0.17
C ALA A 83 -16.62 -8.70 1.22
N GLY A 84 -17.63 -7.83 1.37
CA GLY A 84 -18.30 -7.56 2.64
C GLY A 84 -17.56 -6.59 3.57
N GLY A 85 -16.68 -5.74 3.02
CA GLY A 85 -15.97 -4.70 3.78
C GLY A 85 -16.77 -3.40 3.93
N PRO A 86 -16.19 -2.36 4.57
CA PRO A 86 -16.86 -1.08 4.79
C PRO A 86 -17.10 -0.32 3.49
N THR A 87 -18.32 0.20 3.31
CA THR A 87 -18.74 0.91 2.08
C THR A 87 -19.38 2.27 2.34
N ARG A 88 -19.78 2.54 3.58
CA ARG A 88 -20.37 3.81 4.02
C ARG A 88 -19.30 4.75 4.54
N CYS A 89 -19.56 6.05 4.45
CA CYS A 89 -18.56 7.08 4.75
C CYS A 89 -17.95 6.92 6.16
N GLY A 90 -18.78 6.71 7.18
CA GLY A 90 -18.33 6.60 8.58
C GLY A 90 -17.78 5.23 8.98
N GLU A 91 -17.85 4.23 8.09
CA GLU A 91 -17.24 2.92 8.34
C GLU A 91 -15.75 2.93 7.98
N CYS A 92 -15.33 3.82 7.08
CA CYS A 92 -13.92 4.06 6.78
C CYS A 92 -13.38 5.31 7.47
N HIS A 93 -14.10 6.43 7.41
CA HIS A 93 -13.69 7.70 7.99
C HIS A 93 -14.18 7.81 9.43
N VAL A 94 -13.27 7.63 10.39
CA VAL A 94 -13.56 7.67 11.83
C VAL A 94 -12.90 8.92 12.43
N LYS A 95 -13.66 9.65 13.25
CA LYS A 95 -13.19 10.87 13.94
C LYS A 95 -12.59 10.55 15.30
#